data_AF-A0A0G4NA70-F1
#
_entry.id   AF-A0A0G4NA70-F1
#
_cell.length_a   1.000
_cell.length_b   1.000
_cell.length_c   1.000
_cell.angle_alpha   90.00
_cell.angle_beta   90.00
_cell.angle_gamma   90.00
#
_symmetry.space_group_name_H-M   'P 1'
#
loop_
_entity.id
_entity.type
_entity.pdbx_description
1 polymer ?
#
loop_
_entity_poly.entity_id
_entity_poly.type
_entity_poly.pdbx_seq_one_letter_code
_entity_poly.pdbx_strand_id
1 'polypeptide(L)'
;MQDYEVQLIELDGKRKEEYNEMIALREHLESLSAQRKADEMFIGELQEQISTGGHGAGNKSPSSPGGAGFNLDEELENAKDVAPNLSLEISRLKAENQLLRSSMGSGSENSRLRKELEEERAQRNRLQKNFNEIHEKHTVAEAQVQSLLRDMTDEKYVEKMDALFPAGGNVPMLTQEFFTARAYNELVAQQKKSELELKQHIELATELRNRIADRDRELLSARTDLSALLRSSMGSGSENSRLRRELEEERAQRNRLQKNFNDIHEKHTVAEAQVQSLLRDMTDEKYVEKMDALFPAGGNVAMLTQEFFTARAYTELVAQQKKSELELKQHIELATELRNRIADRDRELLSVKTDLSAVEKDSIEALEELKATDKLISGSLQEELEALRTDHKNATTDVQEAQKALTKALLEKDELRKDLDTVKEQGAGQDSSKYLEKIQQLRDRLKERNEVSGPLSVRSRYTRDHIVIYPDNNTRLPGQPTRPPACKQARSSILPARPSAALVRDSHPLAREPAFTMTAPKLSLSSQLEKAERDRHDLTRKLKASTDGGAALAQKTQSDQIIKNLQRENALIATAWYDLTSRLQSNHVVLQRRNDVPRSWLNKQRQMVNGTAKPCFFQA
;
A
#
# COMPACT_ATOMS: atom_id res chain seq x y z
N MET A 1 -2.76 41.74 8.91
CA MET A 1 -3.38 41.97 10.24
C MET A 1 -4.89 41.94 10.11
N GLN A 2 -5.49 42.82 9.31
CA GLN A 2 -6.95 42.84 9.08
C GLN A 2 -7.51 41.51 8.54
N ASP A 3 -6.84 40.86 7.59
CA ASP A 3 -7.31 39.56 7.05
C ASP A 3 -7.32 38.42 8.09
N TYR A 4 -6.41 38.46 9.07
CA TYR A 4 -6.36 37.48 10.16
C TYR A 4 -7.48 37.71 11.17
N GLU A 5 -7.84 38.97 11.44
CA GLU A 5 -8.96 39.32 12.31
C GLU A 5 -10.30 38.89 11.69
N VAL A 6 -10.47 39.07 10.38
CA VAL A 6 -11.66 38.61 9.65
C VAL A 6 -11.77 37.08 9.70
N GLN A 7 -10.68 36.35 9.44
CA GLN A 7 -10.69 34.89 9.52
C GLN A 7 -11.00 34.37 10.94
N LEU A 8 -10.52 35.05 11.99
CA LEU A 8 -10.86 34.67 13.36
C LEU A 8 -12.36 34.83 13.66
N ILE A 9 -12.96 35.94 13.20
CA ILE A 9 -14.40 36.21 13.37
C ILE A 9 -15.24 35.17 12.62
N GLU A 10 -14.83 34.81 11.40
CA GLU A 10 -15.51 33.76 10.61
C GLU A 10 -15.42 32.38 11.28
N LEU A 11 -14.25 32.02 11.83
CA LEU A 11 -14.06 30.76 12.53
C LEU A 11 -14.84 30.69 13.84
N ASP A 12 -14.92 31.79 14.59
CA ASP A 12 -15.74 31.87 15.80
C ASP A 12 -17.25 31.85 15.49
N GLY A 13 -17.65 32.40 14.34
CA GLY A 13 -19.00 32.29 13.80
C GLY A 13 -19.37 30.83 13.50
N LYS A 14 -18.53 30.14 12.72
CA LYS A 14 -18.71 28.72 12.39
C LYS A 14 -18.77 27.84 13.64
N ARG A 15 -17.89 28.07 14.62
CA ARG A 15 -17.90 27.32 15.89
C ARG A 15 -19.20 27.50 16.67
N LYS A 16 -19.78 28.71 16.67
CA LYS A 16 -21.08 28.97 17.32
C LYS A 16 -22.22 28.28 16.59
N GLU A 17 -22.19 28.25 15.26
CA GLU A 17 -23.21 27.63 14.44
C GLU A 17 -23.21 26.10 14.63
N GLU A 18 -22.04 25.46 14.55
CA GLU A 18 -21.87 24.03 14.85
C GLU A 18 -22.32 23.67 16.28
N TYR A 19 -22.04 24.54 17.25
CA TYR A 19 -22.49 24.35 18.63
C TYR A 19 -24.01 24.41 18.76
N ASN A 20 -24.65 25.35 18.07
CA ASN A 20 -26.12 25.48 18.07
C ASN A 20 -26.78 24.29 17.36
N GLU A 21 -26.22 23.83 16.23
CA GLU A 21 -26.69 22.63 15.54
C GLU A 21 -26.58 21.37 16.42
N MET A 22 -25.48 21.24 17.16
CA MET A 22 -25.28 20.14 18.10
C MET A 22 -26.28 20.14 19.26
N ILE A 23 -26.70 21.32 19.72
CA ILE A 23 -27.79 21.45 20.71
C ILE A 23 -29.13 21.05 20.09
N ALA A 24 -29.46 21.56 18.90
CA ALA A 24 -30.72 21.24 18.22
C ALA A 24 -30.85 19.74 17.92
N LEU A 25 -29.76 19.09 17.49
CA LEU A 25 -29.71 17.65 17.27
C LEU A 25 -29.90 16.86 18.57
N ARG A 26 -29.35 17.34 19.69
CA ARG A 26 -29.55 16.73 21.01
C ARG A 26 -31.01 16.79 21.44
N GLU A 27 -31.65 17.94 21.28
CA GLU A 27 -33.08 18.11 21.59
C GLU A 27 -33.95 17.21 20.70
N HIS A 28 -33.60 17.08 19.41
CA HIS A 28 -34.31 16.20 18.50
C HIS A 28 -34.17 14.72 18.88
N LEU A 29 -32.98 14.28 19.27
CA LEU A 29 -32.76 12.92 19.78
C LEU A 29 -33.52 12.66 21.08
N GLU A 30 -33.59 13.65 21.97
CA GLU A 30 -34.36 13.54 23.21
C GLU A 30 -35.85 13.39 22.93
N SER A 31 -36.41 14.17 21.99
CA SER A 31 -37.79 14.04 21.52
C SER A 31 -38.08 12.66 20.93
N LEU A 32 -37.21 12.16 20.03
CA LEU A 32 -37.35 10.82 19.45
C LEU A 32 -37.26 9.72 20.52
N SER A 33 -36.40 9.89 21.53
CA SER A 33 -36.30 8.93 22.64
C SER A 33 -37.56 8.93 23.51
N ALA A 34 -38.17 10.09 23.74
CA ALA A 34 -39.42 10.22 24.49
C ALA A 34 -40.59 9.61 23.72
N GLN A 35 -40.66 9.82 22.40
CA GLN A 35 -41.64 9.21 21.53
C GLN A 35 -41.51 7.68 21.53
N ARG A 36 -40.29 7.16 21.33
CA ARG A 36 -40.03 5.71 21.38
C ARG A 36 -40.47 5.10 22.70
N LYS A 37 -40.20 5.78 23.82
CA LYS A 37 -40.63 5.33 25.15
C LYS A 37 -42.16 5.33 25.30
N ALA A 38 -42.85 6.31 24.73
CA ALA A 38 -44.31 6.34 24.72
C ALA A 38 -44.90 5.20 23.85
N ASP A 39 -44.31 4.95 22.69
CA ASP A 39 -44.69 3.83 21.81
C ASP A 39 -44.45 2.47 22.48
N GLU A 40 -43.32 2.30 23.18
CA GLU A 40 -43.02 1.10 23.97
C GLU A 40 -44.04 0.88 25.10
N MET A 41 -44.47 1.94 25.79
CA MET A 41 -45.52 1.86 26.82
C MET A 41 -46.88 1.47 26.21
N PHE A 42 -47.25 2.06 25.07
CA PHE A 42 -48.50 1.76 24.37
C PHE A 42 -48.54 0.31 23.86
N ILE A 43 -47.42 -0.17 23.30
CA ILE A 43 -47.28 -1.59 22.90
C ILE A 43 -47.40 -2.50 24.13
N GLY A 44 -46.80 -2.11 25.27
CA GLY A 44 -46.93 -2.84 26.54
C GLY A 44 -48.38 -2.93 27.02
N GLU A 45 -49.13 -1.83 26.98
CA GLU A 45 -50.55 -1.78 27.35
C GLU A 45 -51.40 -2.66 26.43
N LEU A 46 -51.15 -2.63 25.11
CA LEU A 46 -51.82 -3.52 24.15
C LEU A 46 -51.52 -5.00 24.42
N GLN A 47 -50.27 -5.33 24.76
CA GLN A 47 -49.88 -6.69 25.11
C GLN A 47 -50.51 -7.14 26.43
N GLU A 48 -50.65 -6.24 27.41
CA GLU A 48 -51.33 -6.50 28.67
C GLU A 48 -52.83 -6.73 28.46
N GLN A 49 -53.50 -5.94 27.61
CA GLN A 49 -54.91 -6.13 27.23
C GLN A 49 -55.14 -7.48 26.54
N ILE A 50 -54.24 -7.91 25.65
CA ILE A 50 -54.30 -9.23 25.03
C ILE A 50 -54.08 -10.35 26.07
N SER A 51 -53.16 -10.12 27.01
CA SER A 51 -52.83 -11.08 28.08
C SER A 51 -53.92 -11.19 29.15
N THR A 52 -54.67 -10.12 29.43
CA THR A 52 -55.82 -10.12 30.36
C THR A 52 -57.15 -10.50 29.68
N GLY A 53 -57.28 -10.26 28.38
CA GLY A 53 -58.50 -10.58 27.60
C GLY A 53 -58.58 -12.02 27.10
N GLY A 54 -57.49 -12.78 27.14
CA GLY A 54 -57.49 -14.21 26.85
C GLY A 54 -57.46 -15.01 28.14
N HIS A 55 -58.55 -15.68 28.51
CA HIS A 55 -58.69 -16.95 29.26
C HIS A 55 -59.96 -16.95 30.15
N GLY A 56 -61.08 -17.41 29.58
CA GLY A 56 -62.30 -17.78 30.29
C GLY A 56 -63.19 -18.70 29.46
N ALA A 57 -63.22 -19.98 29.82
CA ALA A 57 -63.90 -21.08 29.14
C ALA A 57 -65.41 -21.20 29.47
N GLY A 58 -66.14 -21.99 28.67
CA GLY A 58 -67.06 -22.99 29.24
C GLY A 58 -68.57 -22.81 29.05
N ASN A 59 -69.07 -23.44 27.98
CA ASN A 59 -70.32 -24.21 27.88
C ASN A 59 -71.31 -24.22 29.08
N LYS A 60 -72.53 -23.69 28.87
CA LYS A 60 -73.81 -24.26 29.32
C LYS A 60 -74.89 -23.99 28.26
N SER A 61 -75.44 -25.07 27.68
CA SER A 61 -76.59 -25.09 26.75
C SER A 61 -77.93 -25.02 27.53
N PRO A 62 -79.10 -24.67 26.94
CA PRO A 62 -79.74 -25.49 25.91
C PRO A 62 -80.56 -24.79 24.78
N SER A 63 -80.72 -25.53 23.68
CA SER A 63 -81.86 -25.63 22.74
C SER A 63 -82.27 -24.45 21.81
N SER A 64 -82.08 -24.71 20.50
CA SER A 64 -82.75 -24.25 19.26
C SER A 64 -84.29 -24.06 19.35
N PRO A 65 -84.99 -23.39 18.37
CA PRO A 65 -84.65 -23.34 16.93
C PRO A 65 -84.94 -22.06 16.13
N GLY A 66 -84.14 -21.87 15.07
CA GLY A 66 -84.65 -21.63 13.72
C GLY A 66 -84.97 -20.19 13.30
N GLY A 67 -84.33 -19.78 12.20
CA GLY A 67 -85.03 -19.02 11.16
C GLY A 67 -84.58 -17.57 10.94
N ALA A 68 -83.68 -17.42 9.98
CA ALA A 68 -83.65 -16.35 8.98
C ALA A 68 -83.44 -14.89 9.43
N GLY A 69 -82.29 -14.36 9.03
CA GLY A 69 -82.01 -12.94 8.96
C GLY A 69 -80.56 -12.69 8.54
N PHE A 70 -80.20 -13.02 7.29
CA PHE A 70 -78.95 -12.53 6.70
C PHE A 70 -79.05 -11.01 6.63
N ASN A 71 -78.30 -10.32 7.49
CA ASN A 71 -78.25 -8.87 7.54
C ASN A 71 -77.23 -8.38 6.51
N LEU A 72 -77.70 -8.19 5.28
CA LEU A 72 -76.89 -7.74 4.13
C LEU A 72 -76.20 -6.39 4.39
N ASP A 73 -76.76 -5.57 5.29
CA ASP A 73 -76.20 -4.27 5.70
C ASP A 73 -74.95 -4.41 6.58
N GLU A 74 -74.84 -5.48 7.38
CA GLU A 74 -73.70 -5.73 8.26
C GLU A 74 -72.50 -6.32 7.48
N GLU A 75 -72.76 -7.04 6.40
CA GLU A 75 -71.73 -7.50 5.46
C GLU A 75 -71.25 -6.39 4.51
N LEU A 76 -72.13 -5.43 4.15
CA LEU A 76 -71.78 -4.26 3.35
C LEU A 76 -70.94 -3.21 4.10
N GLU A 77 -71.14 -3.05 5.41
CA GLU A 77 -70.27 -2.22 6.26
C GLU A 77 -68.87 -2.84 6.40
N ASN A 78 -68.77 -4.16 6.60
CA ASN A 78 -67.46 -4.82 6.60
C ASN A 78 -66.77 -4.81 5.23
N ALA A 79 -67.52 -4.80 4.12
CA ALA A 79 -66.95 -4.70 2.78
C ALA A 79 -66.41 -3.29 2.45
N LYS A 80 -66.96 -2.23 3.06
CA LYS A 80 -66.43 -0.86 2.93
C LYS A 80 -65.03 -0.71 3.53
N ASP A 81 -64.70 -1.47 4.57
CA ASP A 81 -63.38 -1.45 5.21
C ASP A 81 -62.32 -2.24 4.43
N VAL A 82 -62.73 -3.13 3.52
CA VAL A 82 -61.82 -3.86 2.61
C VAL A 82 -61.49 -3.04 1.35
N ALA A 83 -62.36 -2.13 0.94
CA ALA A 83 -62.15 -1.23 -0.21
C ALA A 83 -60.88 -0.34 -0.13
N PRO A 84 -60.55 0.32 1.00
CA PRO A 84 -59.31 1.08 1.13
C PRO A 84 -58.08 0.16 1.13
N ASN A 85 -58.19 -1.07 1.66
CA ASN A 85 -57.11 -2.05 1.66
C ASN A 85 -56.82 -2.58 0.24
N LEU A 86 -57.86 -2.88 -0.53
CA LEU A 86 -57.73 -3.24 -1.95
C LEU A 86 -57.22 -2.07 -2.81
N SER A 87 -57.61 -0.83 -2.50
CA SER A 87 -57.09 0.37 -3.17
C SER A 87 -55.59 0.57 -2.93
N LEU A 88 -55.14 0.36 -1.68
CA LEU A 88 -53.73 0.42 -1.31
C LEU A 88 -52.93 -0.72 -1.93
N GLU A 89 -53.47 -1.93 -1.95
CA GLU A 89 -52.82 -3.09 -2.57
C GLU A 89 -52.76 -2.94 -4.11
N ILE A 90 -53.81 -2.41 -4.75
CA ILE A 90 -53.77 -2.08 -6.19
C ILE A 90 -52.75 -0.97 -6.47
N SER A 91 -52.63 0.02 -5.59
CA SER A 91 -51.65 1.10 -5.72
C SER A 91 -50.22 0.61 -5.52
N ARG A 92 -50.02 -0.30 -4.56
CA ARG A 92 -48.75 -1.00 -4.31
C ARG A 92 -48.37 -1.88 -5.49
N LEU A 93 -49.27 -2.73 -5.97
CA LEU A 93 -49.04 -3.60 -7.13
C LEU A 93 -48.82 -2.80 -8.43
N LYS A 94 -49.43 -1.63 -8.58
CA LYS A 94 -49.13 -0.69 -9.67
C LYS A 94 -47.74 -0.07 -9.52
N ALA A 95 -47.36 0.36 -8.33
CA ALA A 95 -46.02 0.89 -8.04
C ALA A 95 -44.94 -0.18 -8.25
N GLU A 96 -45.21 -1.42 -7.82
CA GLU A 96 -44.34 -2.57 -8.02
C GLU A 96 -44.23 -2.94 -9.50
N ASN A 97 -45.33 -2.98 -10.26
CA ASN A 97 -45.27 -3.15 -11.72
C ASN A 97 -44.53 -2.01 -12.42
N GLN A 98 -44.63 -0.78 -11.90
CA GLN A 98 -43.91 0.36 -12.46
C GLN A 98 -42.41 0.29 -12.15
N LEU A 99 -42.04 -0.21 -10.96
CA LEU A 99 -40.68 -0.54 -10.57
C LEU A 99 -40.13 -1.73 -11.36
N LEU A 100 -40.91 -2.77 -11.62
CA LEU A 100 -40.50 -3.88 -12.47
C LEU A 100 -40.35 -3.44 -13.92
N ARG A 101 -41.18 -2.52 -14.42
CA ARG A 101 -41.01 -1.92 -15.76
C ARG A 101 -39.80 -0.99 -15.85
N SER A 102 -39.42 -0.30 -14.78
CA SER A 102 -38.20 0.52 -14.73
C SER A 102 -36.94 -0.30 -14.44
N SER A 103 -37.05 -1.37 -13.64
CA SER A 103 -35.98 -2.28 -13.23
C SER A 103 -35.70 -3.38 -14.25
N MET A 104 -36.69 -3.83 -15.02
CA MET A 104 -36.47 -4.61 -16.26
C MET A 104 -36.02 -3.73 -17.43
N GLY A 105 -35.57 -2.50 -17.14
CA GLY A 105 -35.02 -1.53 -18.06
C GLY A 105 -33.66 -1.95 -18.63
N SER A 106 -33.59 -3.09 -19.31
CA SER A 106 -32.59 -3.33 -20.34
C SER A 106 -32.59 -2.22 -21.40
N GLY A 107 -33.65 -1.38 -21.46
CA GLY A 107 -33.71 -0.16 -22.26
C GLY A 107 -32.86 1.01 -21.74
N SER A 108 -32.71 1.21 -20.42
CA SER A 108 -31.88 2.31 -19.89
C SER A 108 -30.40 1.97 -19.97
N GLU A 109 -30.04 0.73 -19.68
CA GLU A 109 -28.70 0.21 -19.83
C GLU A 109 -28.31 0.09 -21.32
N ASN A 110 -29.19 -0.41 -22.21
CA ASN A 110 -28.94 -0.33 -23.66
C ASN A 110 -28.85 1.10 -24.17
N SER A 111 -29.63 2.04 -23.65
CA SER A 111 -29.53 3.45 -24.05
C SER A 111 -28.21 4.06 -23.60
N ARG A 112 -27.73 3.70 -22.40
CA ARG A 112 -26.41 4.07 -21.89
C ARG A 112 -25.29 3.47 -22.74
N LEU A 113 -25.33 2.17 -23.02
CA LEU A 113 -24.34 1.48 -23.87
C LEU A 113 -24.34 2.02 -25.31
N ARG A 114 -25.51 2.38 -25.86
CA ARG A 114 -25.59 3.03 -27.18
C ARG A 114 -24.96 4.41 -27.18
N LYS A 115 -25.21 5.21 -26.15
CA LYS A 115 -24.61 6.54 -25.98
C LYS A 115 -23.08 6.43 -25.83
N GLU A 116 -22.62 5.49 -25.01
CA GLU A 116 -21.19 5.22 -24.82
C GLU A 116 -20.51 4.73 -26.11
N LEU A 117 -21.18 3.87 -26.89
CA LEU A 117 -20.72 3.43 -28.20
C LEU A 117 -20.64 4.59 -29.21
N GLU A 118 -21.59 5.52 -29.18
CA GLU A 118 -21.62 6.71 -30.04
C GLU A 118 -20.52 7.72 -29.65
N GLU A 119 -20.27 7.89 -28.37
CA GLU A 119 -19.15 8.69 -27.84
C GLU A 119 -17.79 8.08 -28.22
N GLU A 120 -17.62 6.77 -28.09
CA GLU A 120 -16.43 6.03 -28.54
C GLU A 120 -16.19 6.16 -30.05
N ARG A 121 -17.26 6.11 -30.85
CA ARG A 121 -17.20 6.34 -32.30
C ARG A 121 -16.81 7.80 -32.61
N ALA A 122 -17.36 8.76 -31.88
CA ALA A 122 -16.99 10.16 -32.04
C ALA A 122 -15.52 10.41 -31.66
N GLN A 123 -15.02 9.77 -30.60
CA GLN A 123 -13.61 9.82 -30.22
C GLN A 123 -12.72 9.20 -31.30
N ARG A 124 -13.04 7.99 -31.79
CA ARG A 124 -12.31 7.37 -32.91
C ARG A 124 -12.28 8.27 -34.15
N ASN A 125 -13.41 8.88 -34.51
CA ASN A 125 -13.46 9.81 -35.64
C ASN A 125 -12.60 11.05 -35.43
N ARG A 126 -12.56 11.61 -34.21
CA ARG A 126 -11.66 12.73 -33.86
C ARG A 126 -10.20 12.32 -33.98
N LEU A 127 -9.82 11.15 -33.44
CA LEU A 127 -8.45 10.64 -33.55
C LEU A 127 -8.07 10.39 -35.01
N GLN A 128 -8.96 9.79 -35.81
CA GLN A 128 -8.71 9.55 -37.23
C GLN A 128 -8.55 10.87 -38.00
N LYS A 129 -9.39 11.87 -37.72
CA LYS A 129 -9.26 13.20 -38.32
C LYS A 129 -7.94 13.87 -37.95
N ASN A 130 -7.55 13.81 -36.67
CA ASN A 130 -6.26 14.34 -36.20
C ASN A 130 -5.08 13.61 -36.85
N PHE A 131 -5.15 12.29 -36.98
CA PHE A 131 -4.15 11.50 -37.68
C PHE A 131 -4.05 11.92 -39.15
N ASN A 132 -5.18 12.06 -39.85
CA ASN A 132 -5.19 12.52 -41.24
C ASN A 132 -4.62 13.93 -41.38
N GLU A 133 -4.99 14.89 -40.51
CA GLU A 133 -4.43 16.25 -40.53
C GLU A 133 -2.92 16.25 -40.28
N ILE A 134 -2.43 15.45 -39.33
CA ILE A 134 -1.00 15.32 -39.05
C ILE A 134 -0.29 14.68 -40.26
N HIS A 135 -0.87 13.66 -40.84
CA HIS A 135 -0.32 12.97 -42.01
C HIS A 135 -0.27 13.88 -43.24
N GLU A 136 -1.32 14.67 -43.50
CA GLU A 136 -1.34 15.68 -44.55
C GLU A 136 -0.27 16.74 -44.31
N LYS A 137 -0.15 17.26 -43.10
CA LYS A 137 0.92 18.22 -42.74
C LYS A 137 2.30 17.62 -42.92
N HIS A 138 2.51 16.37 -42.52
CA HIS A 138 3.78 15.65 -42.73
C HIS A 138 4.07 15.51 -44.21
N THR A 139 3.09 15.08 -45.01
CA THR A 139 3.23 14.89 -46.46
C THR A 139 3.56 16.21 -47.16
N VAL A 140 2.90 17.30 -46.77
CA VAL A 140 3.16 18.65 -47.30
C VAL A 140 4.55 19.13 -46.87
N ALA A 141 4.94 18.97 -45.61
CA ALA A 141 6.26 19.35 -45.13
C ALA A 141 7.36 18.54 -45.84
N GLU A 142 7.14 17.24 -46.03
CA GLU A 142 8.05 16.36 -46.76
C GLU A 142 8.15 16.75 -48.23
N ALA A 143 7.03 17.05 -48.89
CA ALA A 143 7.02 17.57 -50.27
C ALA A 143 7.69 18.95 -50.37
N GLN A 144 7.52 19.83 -49.38
CA GLN A 144 8.22 21.11 -49.30
C GLN A 144 9.72 20.91 -49.13
N VAL A 145 10.16 20.00 -48.26
CA VAL A 145 11.58 19.65 -48.08
C VAL A 145 12.15 19.02 -49.34
N GLN A 146 11.42 18.14 -50.02
CA GLN A 146 11.84 17.53 -51.28
C GLN A 146 11.89 18.55 -52.43
N SER A 147 10.95 19.50 -52.48
CA SER A 147 10.98 20.62 -53.44
C SER A 147 12.16 21.53 -53.16
N LEU A 148 12.41 21.89 -51.90
CA LEU A 148 13.58 22.65 -51.50
C LEU A 148 14.84 21.88 -51.91
N LEU A 149 14.97 20.61 -51.55
CA LEU A 149 16.14 19.80 -51.91
C LEU A 149 16.36 19.71 -53.42
N ARG A 150 15.28 19.69 -54.21
CA ARG A 150 15.33 19.66 -55.68
C ARG A 150 15.62 21.03 -56.30
N ASP A 151 15.17 22.11 -55.68
CA ASP A 151 15.41 23.50 -56.09
C ASP A 151 16.75 24.05 -55.59
N MET A 152 17.37 23.37 -54.63
CA MET A 152 18.70 23.66 -54.10
C MET A 152 19.75 23.05 -55.04
N THR A 153 19.94 23.66 -56.20
CA THR A 153 21.15 23.48 -57.02
C THR A 153 22.34 24.10 -56.29
N ASP A 154 23.55 23.61 -56.54
CA ASP A 154 24.78 24.06 -55.86
C ASP A 154 24.93 25.59 -55.87
N GLU A 155 24.52 26.26 -56.95
CA GLU A 155 24.54 27.71 -57.09
C GLU A 155 23.53 28.44 -56.16
N LYS A 156 22.31 27.91 -56.00
CA LYS A 156 21.31 28.46 -55.06
C LYS A 156 21.65 28.15 -53.60
N TYR A 157 22.39 27.07 -53.35
CA TYR A 157 22.97 26.77 -52.03
C TYR A 157 23.93 27.87 -51.60
N VAL A 158 24.83 28.27 -52.50
CA VAL A 158 25.79 29.35 -52.27
C VAL A 158 25.08 30.69 -52.11
N GLU A 159 24.11 31.01 -52.97
CA GLU A 159 23.36 32.27 -52.89
C GLU A 159 22.51 32.39 -51.61
N LYS A 160 21.89 31.30 -51.15
CA LYS A 160 21.16 31.28 -49.86
C LYS A 160 22.10 31.28 -48.67
N MET A 161 23.27 30.65 -48.76
CA MET A 161 24.29 30.76 -47.72
C MET A 161 24.77 32.22 -47.62
N ASP A 162 25.13 32.87 -48.73
CA ASP A 162 25.53 34.28 -48.75
C ASP A 162 24.41 35.23 -48.26
N ALA A 163 23.14 34.92 -48.54
CA ALA A 163 22.00 35.68 -48.01
C ALA A 163 21.68 35.41 -46.52
N LEU A 164 22.01 34.21 -46.01
CA LEU A 164 21.90 33.84 -44.59
C LEU A 164 23.11 34.28 -43.77
N PHE A 165 24.22 34.65 -44.43
CA PHE A 165 25.43 35.19 -43.84
C PHE A 165 25.68 36.67 -44.24
N PRO A 166 24.76 37.62 -43.93
CA PRO A 166 25.18 39.00 -43.91
C PRO A 166 26.25 39.13 -42.82
N ALA A 167 27.40 39.71 -43.18
CA ALA A 167 28.56 39.89 -42.31
C ALA A 167 28.15 40.37 -40.91
N GLY A 168 28.09 39.44 -39.94
CA GLY A 168 27.76 39.74 -38.53
C GLY A 168 26.64 38.93 -37.87
N GLY A 169 25.95 38.03 -38.58
CA GLY A 169 24.95 37.15 -37.95
C GLY A 169 25.60 35.99 -37.17
N ASN A 170 25.49 36.01 -35.84
CA ASN A 170 25.96 34.92 -34.97
C ASN A 170 25.03 33.70 -35.11
N VAL A 171 25.31 32.84 -36.10
CA VAL A 171 24.64 31.55 -36.23
C VAL A 171 25.12 30.68 -35.06
N PRO A 172 24.22 30.07 -34.26
CA PRO A 172 24.61 28.97 -33.40
C PRO A 172 25.00 27.82 -34.34
N MET A 173 26.25 27.82 -34.78
CA MET A 173 26.86 26.66 -35.38
C MET A 173 26.72 25.48 -34.41
N LEU A 174 26.99 24.27 -34.88
CA LEU A 174 27.19 23.06 -34.07
C LEU A 174 28.30 23.26 -33.01
N THR A 175 28.14 24.23 -32.11
CA THR A 175 29.01 24.53 -30.99
C THR A 175 28.58 23.62 -29.84
N GLN A 176 29.54 23.33 -28.98
CA GLN A 176 29.30 22.53 -27.78
C GLN A 176 28.17 23.11 -26.91
N GLU A 177 27.93 24.42 -26.98
CA GLU A 177 26.81 25.10 -26.32
C GLU A 177 25.43 24.71 -26.86
N PHE A 178 25.28 24.52 -28.18
CA PHE A 178 24.01 24.06 -28.76
C PHE A 178 23.67 22.63 -28.31
N PHE A 179 24.65 21.73 -28.32
CA PHE A 179 24.44 20.34 -27.88
C PHE A 179 24.19 20.23 -26.38
N THR A 180 24.90 21.01 -25.57
CA THR A 180 24.67 21.06 -24.12
C THR A 180 23.32 21.68 -23.77
N ALA A 181 22.90 22.74 -24.46
CA ALA A 181 21.57 23.34 -24.29
C ALA A 181 20.45 22.38 -24.73
N ARG A 182 20.63 21.66 -25.85
CA ARG A 182 19.67 20.65 -26.31
C ARG A 182 19.57 19.47 -25.32
N ALA A 183 20.71 18.95 -24.88
CA ALA A 183 20.76 17.87 -23.89
C ALA A 183 20.12 18.31 -22.55
N TYR A 184 20.41 19.53 -22.10
CA TYR A 184 19.81 20.11 -20.90
C TYR A 184 18.29 20.24 -21.01
N ASN A 185 17.79 20.80 -22.12
CA ASN A 185 16.36 20.95 -22.35
C ASN A 185 15.63 19.60 -22.43
N GLU A 186 16.25 18.60 -23.04
CA GLU A 186 15.70 17.25 -23.13
C GLU A 186 15.65 16.57 -21.75
N LEU A 187 16.69 16.74 -20.93
CA LEU A 187 16.73 16.24 -19.55
C LEU A 187 15.69 16.93 -18.66
N VAL A 188 15.51 18.25 -18.79
CA VAL A 188 14.46 19.00 -18.09
C VAL A 188 13.06 18.53 -18.53
N ALA A 189 12.86 18.23 -19.82
CA ALA A 189 11.60 17.70 -20.32
C ALA A 189 11.32 16.30 -19.77
N GLN A 190 12.33 15.42 -19.72
CA GLN A 190 12.22 14.09 -19.10
C GLN A 190 11.95 14.17 -17.60
N GLN A 191 12.65 15.06 -16.88
CA GLN A 191 12.42 15.29 -15.46
C GLN A 191 10.97 15.73 -15.21
N LYS A 192 10.47 16.74 -15.93
CA LYS A 192 9.07 17.19 -15.80
C LYS A 192 8.07 16.07 -16.09
N LYS A 193 8.36 15.22 -17.08
CA LYS A 193 7.52 14.06 -17.38
C LYS A 193 7.51 13.05 -16.22
N SER A 194 8.69 12.70 -15.69
CA SER A 194 8.82 11.79 -14.55
C SER A 194 8.14 12.33 -13.29
N GLU A 195 8.21 13.64 -13.04
CA GLU A 195 7.54 14.30 -11.92
C GLU A 195 6.02 14.28 -12.07
N LEU A 196 5.50 14.43 -13.29
CA LEU A 196 4.07 14.31 -13.56
C LEU A 196 3.57 12.88 -13.32
N GLU A 197 4.31 11.88 -13.83
CA GLU A 197 4.00 10.46 -13.61
C GLU A 197 4.06 10.12 -12.11
N LEU A 198 5.07 10.63 -11.39
CA LEU A 198 5.19 10.46 -9.94
C LEU A 198 3.98 11.04 -9.21
N LYS A 199 3.54 12.26 -9.55
CA LYS A 199 2.34 12.87 -8.96
C LYS A 199 1.09 12.02 -9.20
N GLN A 200 0.89 11.54 -10.43
CA GLN A 200 -0.23 10.66 -10.76
C GLN A 200 -0.21 9.36 -9.94
N HIS A 201 0.97 8.76 -9.76
CA HIS A 201 1.11 7.55 -8.94
C HIS A 201 0.91 7.81 -7.45
N ILE A 202 1.31 8.98 -6.93
CA ILE A 202 1.02 9.40 -5.56
C ILE A 202 -0.49 9.55 -5.37
N GLU A 203 -1.18 10.27 -6.25
CA GLU A 203 -2.63 10.43 -6.21
C GLU A 203 -3.34 9.08 -6.25
N LEU A 204 -2.97 8.22 -7.18
CA LEU A 204 -3.52 6.87 -7.27
C LEU A 204 -3.26 6.05 -6.00
N ALA A 205 -2.06 6.11 -5.42
CA ALA A 205 -1.76 5.43 -4.16
C ALA A 205 -2.61 5.96 -3.00
N THR A 206 -2.86 7.27 -2.93
CA THR A 206 -3.76 7.85 -1.92
C THR A 206 -5.20 7.42 -2.11
N GLU A 207 -5.68 7.35 -3.36
CA GLU A 207 -7.03 6.88 -3.66
C GLU A 207 -7.20 5.41 -3.27
N LEU A 208 -6.25 4.54 -3.64
CA LEU A 208 -6.28 3.13 -3.24
C LEU A 208 -6.22 2.98 -1.72
N ARG A 209 -5.40 3.78 -1.03
CA ARG A 209 -5.34 3.76 0.43
C ARG A 209 -6.67 4.15 1.07
N ASN A 210 -7.37 5.14 0.52
CA ASN A 210 -8.70 5.53 0.99
C ASN A 210 -9.71 4.40 0.73
N ARG A 211 -9.67 3.78 -0.45
CA ARG A 211 -10.52 2.61 -0.76
C ARG A 211 -10.28 1.46 0.22
N ILE A 212 -9.03 1.15 0.59
CA ILE A 212 -8.74 0.14 1.63
C ILE A 212 -9.39 0.54 2.95
N ALA A 213 -9.23 1.80 3.38
CA ALA A 213 -9.80 2.26 4.64
C ALA A 213 -11.34 2.16 4.65
N ASP A 214 -11.99 2.44 3.52
CA ASP A 214 -13.44 2.30 3.37
C ASP A 214 -13.86 0.82 3.38
N ARG A 215 -13.13 -0.06 2.69
CA ARG A 215 -13.40 -1.51 2.72
C ARG A 215 -13.16 -2.12 4.10
N ASP A 216 -12.14 -1.68 4.82
CA ASP A 216 -11.88 -2.09 6.21
C ASP A 216 -13.04 -1.64 7.13
N ARG A 217 -13.59 -0.42 6.94
CA ARG A 217 -14.79 0.03 7.68
C ARG A 217 -16.01 -0.81 7.37
N GLU A 218 -16.26 -1.11 6.09
CA GLU A 218 -17.37 -1.98 5.67
C GLU A 218 -17.21 -3.40 6.23
N LEU A 219 -16.00 -3.97 6.18
CA LEU A 219 -15.68 -5.27 6.75
C LEU A 219 -15.94 -5.30 8.25
N LEU A 220 -15.53 -4.27 8.98
CA LEU A 220 -15.79 -4.15 10.41
C LEU A 220 -17.29 -4.09 10.67
N SER A 221 -18.05 -3.28 9.92
CA SER A 221 -19.51 -3.19 10.03
C SER A 221 -20.17 -4.55 9.80
N ALA A 222 -19.86 -5.22 8.70
CA ALA A 222 -20.45 -6.52 8.36
C ALA A 222 -20.11 -7.59 9.41
N ARG A 223 -18.86 -7.60 9.92
CA ARG A 223 -18.46 -8.50 11.01
C ARG A 223 -19.20 -8.18 12.32
N THR A 224 -19.43 -6.91 12.64
CA THR A 224 -20.20 -6.54 13.83
C THR A 224 -21.66 -6.95 13.72
N ASP A 225 -22.27 -6.81 12.55
CA ASP A 225 -23.66 -7.21 12.28
C ASP A 225 -23.81 -8.73 12.38
N LEU A 226 -22.90 -9.48 11.74
CA LEU A 226 -22.86 -10.94 11.84
C LEU A 226 -22.68 -11.40 13.30
N SER A 227 -21.78 -10.74 14.04
CA SER A 227 -21.60 -11.01 15.46
C SER A 227 -22.84 -10.66 16.29
N ALA A 228 -23.59 -9.62 15.94
CA ALA A 228 -24.80 -9.21 16.63
C ALA A 228 -25.95 -10.22 16.38
N LEU A 229 -26.12 -10.71 15.15
CA LEU A 229 -27.09 -11.76 14.84
C LEU A 229 -26.74 -13.08 15.55
N LEU A 230 -25.47 -13.47 15.54
CA LEU A 230 -25.00 -14.65 16.27
C LEU A 230 -25.16 -14.51 17.79
N ARG A 231 -24.95 -13.32 18.37
CA ARG A 231 -25.19 -13.03 19.80
C ARG A 231 -26.67 -12.96 20.17
N SER A 232 -27.53 -12.49 19.26
CA SER A 232 -28.98 -12.54 19.44
C SER A 232 -29.50 -13.99 19.38
N SER A 233 -28.84 -14.85 18.61
CA SER A 233 -29.11 -16.29 18.53
C SER A 233 -28.53 -17.09 19.72
N MET A 234 -27.35 -16.70 20.23
CA MET A 234 -26.72 -17.27 21.41
C MET A 234 -26.68 -16.26 22.57
N GLY A 235 -27.75 -16.23 23.37
CA GLY A 235 -27.90 -15.30 24.50
C GLY A 235 -26.63 -15.21 25.37
N SER A 236 -26.07 -14.00 25.50
CA SER A 236 -24.71 -13.79 26.02
C SER A 236 -24.68 -12.90 27.28
N GLY A 237 -24.71 -13.55 28.45
CA GLY A 237 -24.32 -12.91 29.72
C GLY A 237 -22.80 -12.78 29.92
N SER A 238 -21.99 -13.61 29.25
CA SER A 238 -20.54 -13.68 29.51
C SER A 238 -19.68 -12.80 28.59
N GLU A 239 -20.05 -12.61 27.31
CA GLU A 239 -19.28 -11.78 26.38
C GLU A 239 -19.32 -10.30 26.71
N ASN A 240 -20.48 -9.78 27.17
CA ASN A 240 -20.60 -8.41 27.63
C ASN A 240 -19.67 -8.08 28.82
N SER A 241 -19.38 -9.08 29.66
CA SER A 241 -18.44 -8.92 30.78
C SER A 241 -16.98 -8.92 30.32
N ARG A 242 -16.66 -9.64 29.25
CA ARG A 242 -15.32 -9.67 28.65
C ARG A 242 -15.03 -8.38 27.86
N LEU A 243 -15.98 -7.93 27.05
CA LEU A 243 -15.87 -6.69 26.27
C LEU A 243 -15.77 -5.45 27.18
N ARG A 244 -16.45 -5.44 28.34
CA ARG A 244 -16.30 -4.36 29.33
C ARG A 244 -14.89 -4.31 29.93
N ARG A 245 -14.28 -5.45 30.22
CA ARG A 245 -12.91 -5.53 30.75
C ARG A 245 -11.88 -5.10 29.69
N GLU A 246 -12.07 -5.54 28.45
CA GLU A 246 -11.21 -5.17 27.32
C GLU A 246 -11.29 -3.66 26.99
N LEU A 247 -12.49 -3.06 27.09
CA LEU A 247 -12.68 -1.61 26.95
C LEU A 247 -11.99 -0.80 28.07
N GLU A 248 -11.95 -1.34 29.29
CA GLU A 248 -11.29 -0.70 30.44
C GLU A 248 -9.76 -0.78 30.33
N GLU A 249 -9.24 -1.90 29.82
CA GLU A 249 -7.81 -2.08 29.51
C GLU A 249 -7.35 -1.16 28.37
N GLU A 250 -8.14 -1.01 27.31
CA GLU A 250 -7.90 -0.05 26.21
C GLU A 250 -7.89 1.41 26.70
N ARG A 251 -8.83 1.78 27.58
CA ARG A 251 -8.84 3.11 28.23
C ARG A 251 -7.58 3.34 29.07
N ALA A 252 -7.13 2.34 29.81
CA ALA A 252 -5.90 2.42 30.58
C ALA A 252 -4.66 2.55 29.68
N GLN A 253 -4.63 1.85 28.55
CA GLN A 253 -3.55 1.96 27.56
C GLN A 253 -3.50 3.34 26.90
N ARG A 254 -4.66 3.89 26.49
CA ARG A 254 -4.74 5.26 25.94
C ARG A 254 -4.25 6.31 26.94
N ASN A 255 -4.64 6.18 28.21
CA ASN A 255 -4.16 7.08 29.26
C ASN A 255 -2.64 7.00 29.45
N ARG A 256 -2.03 5.81 29.35
CA ARG A 256 -0.56 5.65 29.39
C ARG A 256 0.12 6.28 28.19
N LEU A 257 -0.43 6.11 26.99
CA LEU A 257 0.10 6.73 25.77
C LEU A 257 0.00 8.26 25.81
N GLN A 258 -1.13 8.80 26.29
CA GLN A 258 -1.30 10.24 26.44
C GLN A 258 -0.30 10.82 27.44
N LYS A 259 -0.07 10.13 28.57
CA LYS A 259 0.95 10.53 29.55
C LYS A 259 2.36 10.52 28.94
N ASN A 260 2.70 9.47 28.18
CA ASN A 260 3.99 9.40 27.49
C ASN A 260 4.15 10.51 26.44
N PHE A 261 3.09 10.85 25.70
CA PHE A 261 3.10 11.94 24.73
C PHE A 261 3.37 13.29 25.43
N ASN A 262 2.68 13.55 26.54
CA ASN A 262 2.89 14.77 27.32
C ASN A 262 4.34 14.87 27.85
N ASP A 263 4.89 13.77 28.40
CA ASP A 263 6.28 13.73 28.87
C ASP A 263 7.31 13.95 27.75
N ILE A 264 7.04 13.44 26.54
CA ILE A 264 7.89 13.67 25.35
C ILE A 264 7.80 15.12 24.88
N HIS A 265 6.59 15.68 24.86
CA HIS A 265 6.37 17.06 24.46
C HIS A 265 7.08 18.02 25.41
N GLU A 266 6.98 17.82 26.73
CA GLU A 266 7.68 18.65 27.72
C GLU A 266 9.20 18.59 27.52
N LYS A 267 9.77 17.41 27.26
CA LYS A 267 11.19 17.25 26.92
C LYS A 267 11.57 17.96 25.63
N HIS A 268 10.73 17.91 24.60
CA HIS A 268 10.95 18.62 23.35
C HIS A 268 10.98 20.13 23.56
N THR A 269 10.02 20.67 24.33
CA THR A 269 9.97 22.10 24.65
C THR A 269 11.22 22.55 25.42
N VAL A 270 11.71 21.74 26.36
CA VAL A 270 12.98 22.01 27.07
C VAL A 270 14.18 21.96 26.12
N ALA A 271 14.23 20.99 25.21
CA ALA A 271 15.31 20.87 24.22
C ALA A 271 15.31 22.04 23.23
N GLU A 272 14.14 22.47 22.76
CA GLU A 272 13.99 23.66 21.92
C GLU A 272 14.44 24.93 22.65
N ALA A 273 14.08 25.09 23.92
CA ALA A 273 14.56 26.21 24.73
C ALA A 273 16.09 26.21 24.88
N GLN A 274 16.70 25.03 25.04
CA GLN A 274 18.16 24.87 25.07
C GLN A 274 18.82 25.21 23.73
N VAL A 275 18.24 24.76 22.60
CA VAL A 275 18.73 25.09 21.25
C VAL A 275 18.62 26.59 20.98
N GLN A 276 17.50 27.22 21.37
CA GLN A 276 17.32 28.66 21.25
C GLN A 276 18.29 29.45 22.13
N SER A 277 18.61 28.96 23.33
CA SER A 277 19.67 29.53 24.18
C SER A 277 21.04 29.44 23.51
N LEU A 278 21.39 28.27 22.94
CA LEU A 278 22.63 28.07 22.20
C LEU A 278 22.71 28.97 20.96
N LEU A 279 21.60 29.17 20.25
CA LEU A 279 21.54 30.08 19.10
C LEU A 279 21.72 31.54 19.54
N ARG A 280 21.17 31.92 20.69
CA ARG A 280 21.33 33.27 21.26
C ARG A 280 22.76 33.54 21.74
N ASP A 281 23.49 32.50 22.16
CA ASP A 281 24.90 32.58 22.59
C ASP A 281 25.92 32.46 21.43
N MET A 282 25.44 32.11 20.23
CA MET A 282 26.19 32.14 18.96
C MET A 282 26.12 33.55 18.36
N THR A 283 27.07 34.41 18.73
CA THR A 283 27.27 35.71 18.08
C THR A 283 27.95 35.55 16.72
N ASP A 284 27.73 36.49 15.79
CA ASP A 284 28.28 36.47 14.43
C ASP A 284 29.82 36.24 14.41
N GLU A 285 30.52 36.76 15.42
CA GLU A 285 31.97 36.58 15.61
C GLU A 285 32.38 35.11 15.81
N LYS A 286 31.63 34.33 16.59
CA LYS A 286 31.90 32.89 16.78
C LYS A 286 31.55 32.05 15.55
N TYR A 287 30.65 32.54 14.70
CA TYR A 287 30.30 31.90 13.43
C TYR A 287 31.43 32.09 12.41
N VAL A 288 32.00 33.30 12.34
CA VAL A 288 33.18 33.61 11.52
C VAL A 288 34.40 32.82 12.00
N GLU A 289 34.65 32.75 13.31
CA GLU A 289 35.76 31.97 13.88
C GLU A 289 35.66 30.47 13.56
N LYS A 290 34.45 29.90 13.54
CA LYS A 290 34.23 28.49 13.13
C LYS A 290 34.34 28.28 11.63
N MET A 291 33.93 29.26 10.82
CA MET A 291 34.13 29.20 9.36
C MET A 291 35.61 29.30 9.00
N ASP A 292 36.38 30.14 9.68
CA ASP A 292 37.84 30.26 9.50
C ASP A 292 38.57 28.98 9.97
N ALA A 293 38.06 28.29 10.99
CA ALA A 293 38.59 27.00 11.44
C ALA A 293 38.26 25.82 10.50
N LEU A 294 37.13 25.88 9.78
CA LEU A 294 36.72 24.87 8.80
C LEU A 294 37.36 25.06 7.42
N PHE A 295 37.84 26.27 7.12
CA PHE A 295 38.52 26.60 5.88
C PHE A 295 39.86 27.30 6.15
N PRO A 296 40.90 26.56 6.59
CA PRO A 296 42.24 27.12 6.68
C PRO A 296 42.66 27.56 5.27
N ALA A 297 43.15 28.80 5.18
CA ALA A 297 43.63 29.43 3.94
C ALA A 297 44.39 28.43 3.05
N GLY A 298 43.75 27.99 1.97
CA GLY A 298 44.30 26.96 1.07
C GLY A 298 43.29 26.02 0.41
N GLY A 299 42.00 26.09 0.76
CA GLY A 299 40.96 25.41 -0.03
C GLY A 299 40.86 26.03 -1.42
N ASN A 300 41.19 25.26 -2.46
CA ASN A 300 41.04 25.68 -3.86
C ASN A 300 39.59 26.11 -4.11
N VAL A 301 39.38 27.43 -4.19
CA VAL A 301 38.18 28.02 -4.77
C VAL A 301 38.26 27.70 -6.26
N ALA A 302 37.62 26.60 -6.65
CA ALA A 302 37.42 26.29 -8.07
C ALA A 302 36.76 27.52 -8.70
N MET A 303 37.50 28.21 -9.57
CA MET A 303 36.99 29.44 -10.18
C MET A 303 35.67 29.13 -10.89
N LEU A 304 34.67 29.95 -10.56
CA LEU A 304 33.33 29.97 -11.14
C LEU A 304 33.39 30.26 -12.65
N THR A 305 33.81 29.28 -13.46
CA THR A 305 33.68 29.35 -14.91
C THR A 305 32.26 28.93 -15.30
N GLN A 306 31.74 29.48 -16.40
CA GLN A 306 30.41 29.12 -16.91
C GLN A 306 30.27 27.61 -17.16
N GLU A 307 31.36 26.94 -17.60
CA GLU A 307 31.43 25.49 -17.76
C GLU A 307 31.31 24.72 -16.44
N PHE A 308 31.86 25.24 -15.34
CA PHE A 308 31.69 24.62 -14.03
C PHE A 308 30.23 24.67 -13.58
N PHE A 309 29.54 25.78 -13.83
CA PHE A 309 28.12 25.91 -13.51
C PHE A 309 27.22 25.05 -14.39
N THR A 310 27.49 24.97 -15.70
CA THR A 310 26.69 24.10 -16.60
C THR A 310 26.95 22.63 -16.31
N ALA A 311 28.20 22.22 -16.04
CA ALA A 311 28.52 20.86 -15.64
C ALA A 311 27.89 20.51 -14.28
N ARG A 312 27.97 21.40 -13.29
CA ARG A 312 27.35 21.19 -11.98
C ARG A 312 25.83 21.11 -12.09
N ALA A 313 25.19 22.03 -12.81
CA ALA A 313 23.75 22.01 -13.07
C ALA A 313 23.33 20.72 -13.78
N TYR A 314 24.08 20.27 -14.79
CA TYR A 314 23.81 19.01 -15.49
C TYR A 314 23.94 17.79 -14.55
N THR A 315 25.01 17.73 -13.75
CA THR A 315 25.19 16.62 -12.79
C THR A 315 24.09 16.58 -11.73
N GLU A 316 23.64 17.75 -11.28
CA GLU A 316 22.56 17.87 -10.30
C GLU A 316 21.21 17.47 -10.91
N LEU A 317 20.94 17.85 -12.17
CA LEU A 317 19.73 17.46 -12.90
C LEU A 317 19.68 15.96 -13.18
N VAL A 318 20.81 15.35 -13.57
CA VAL A 318 20.92 13.89 -13.73
C VAL A 318 20.73 13.17 -12.39
N ALA A 319 21.27 13.72 -11.30
CA ALA A 319 21.08 13.16 -9.97
C ALA A 319 19.61 13.26 -9.51
N GLN A 320 18.95 14.39 -9.78
CA GLN A 320 17.53 14.58 -9.51
C GLN A 320 16.66 13.64 -10.36
N GLN A 321 16.95 13.48 -11.64
CA GLN A 321 16.24 12.53 -12.51
C GLN A 321 16.37 11.09 -12.01
N LYS A 322 17.58 10.66 -11.61
CA LYS A 322 17.75 9.31 -11.04
C LYS A 322 16.98 9.14 -9.74
N LYS A 323 16.89 10.20 -8.93
CA LYS A 323 16.11 10.19 -7.68
C LYS A 323 14.61 10.09 -7.97
N SER A 324 14.09 10.90 -8.90
CA SER A 324 12.67 10.86 -9.27
C SER A 324 12.28 9.53 -9.92
N GLU A 325 13.15 8.94 -10.75
CA GLU A 325 12.95 7.61 -11.32
C GLU A 325 12.89 6.51 -10.24
N LEU A 326 13.73 6.61 -9.21
CA LEU A 326 13.71 5.67 -8.09
C LEU A 326 12.45 5.82 -7.24
N GLU A 327 12.03 7.06 -6.95
CA GLU A 327 10.78 7.35 -6.25
C GLU A 327 9.58 6.85 -7.07
N LEU A 328 9.56 7.07 -8.39
CA LEU A 328 8.52 6.57 -9.29
C LEU A 328 8.41 5.05 -9.23
N LYS A 329 9.54 4.34 -9.27
CA LYS A 329 9.55 2.86 -9.13
C LYS A 329 8.96 2.41 -7.80
N GLN A 330 9.37 3.04 -6.70
CA GLN A 330 8.83 2.75 -5.37
C GLN A 330 7.31 2.98 -5.31
N HIS A 331 6.82 4.07 -5.90
CA HIS A 331 5.39 4.37 -5.92
C HIS A 331 4.59 3.42 -6.82
N ILE A 332 5.16 2.94 -7.93
CA ILE A 332 4.55 1.90 -8.75
C ILE A 332 4.42 0.60 -7.94
N GLU A 333 5.47 0.17 -7.26
CA GLU A 333 5.44 -1.03 -6.40
C GLU A 333 4.40 -0.90 -5.29
N LEU A 334 4.39 0.22 -4.57
CA LEU A 334 3.39 0.50 -3.55
C LEU A 334 1.97 0.50 -4.11
N ALA A 335 1.74 1.09 -5.29
CA ALA A 335 0.43 1.07 -5.93
C ALA A 335 -0.02 -0.35 -6.30
N THR A 336 0.89 -1.20 -6.79
CA THR A 336 0.57 -2.61 -7.07
C THR A 336 0.26 -3.39 -5.80
N GLU A 337 1.00 -3.15 -4.71
CA GLU A 337 0.75 -3.80 -3.43
C GLU A 337 -0.61 -3.40 -2.86
N LEU A 338 -0.95 -2.11 -2.90
CA LEU A 338 -2.24 -1.61 -2.43
C LEU A 338 -3.40 -2.16 -3.27
N ARG A 339 -3.24 -2.31 -4.60
CA ARG A 339 -4.25 -2.97 -5.45
C ARG A 339 -4.50 -4.40 -5.04
N ASN A 340 -3.44 -5.17 -4.79
CA ASN A 340 -3.59 -6.57 -4.36
C ASN A 340 -4.28 -6.64 -2.99
N ARG A 341 -3.92 -5.75 -2.05
CA ARG A 341 -4.61 -5.65 -0.76
C ARG A 341 -6.10 -5.32 -0.90
N ILE A 342 -6.49 -4.47 -1.84
CA ILE A 342 -7.91 -4.19 -2.11
C ILE A 342 -8.60 -5.45 -2.64
N ALA A 343 -8.01 -6.15 -3.60
CA ALA A 343 -8.58 -7.38 -4.13
C ALA A 343 -8.81 -8.43 -3.03
N ASP A 344 -7.85 -8.58 -2.11
CA ASP A 344 -7.99 -9.46 -0.95
C ASP A 344 -9.11 -9.01 0.00
N ARG A 345 -9.19 -7.71 0.32
CA ARG A 345 -10.26 -7.17 1.15
C ARG A 345 -11.64 -7.29 0.50
N ASP A 346 -11.72 -7.15 -0.80
CA ASP A 346 -12.96 -7.29 -1.56
C ASP A 346 -13.46 -8.74 -1.51
N ARG A 347 -12.57 -9.73 -1.60
CA ARG A 347 -12.91 -11.15 -1.40
C ARG A 347 -13.36 -11.43 0.03
N GLU A 348 -12.62 -10.94 1.02
CA GLU A 348 -13.01 -11.07 2.43
C GLU A 348 -14.39 -10.45 2.69
N LEU A 349 -14.65 -9.28 2.12
CA LEU A 349 -15.92 -8.56 2.28
C LEU A 349 -17.06 -9.28 1.59
N LEU A 350 -16.84 -9.80 0.37
CA LEU A 350 -17.81 -10.64 -0.31
C LEU A 350 -18.11 -11.91 0.49
N SER A 351 -17.10 -12.57 1.06
CA SER A 351 -17.29 -13.74 1.93
C SER A 351 -18.14 -13.39 3.14
N VAL A 352 -17.77 -12.35 3.91
CA VAL A 352 -18.50 -11.97 5.14
C VAL A 352 -19.93 -11.49 4.84
N LYS A 353 -20.14 -10.72 3.77
CA LYS A 353 -21.50 -10.31 3.36
C LYS A 353 -22.35 -11.52 2.97
N THR A 354 -21.74 -12.52 2.33
CA THR A 354 -22.45 -13.76 1.99
C THR A 354 -22.77 -14.58 3.22
N ASP A 355 -21.83 -14.72 4.16
CA ASP A 355 -22.07 -15.40 5.44
C ASP A 355 -23.20 -14.72 6.21
N LEU A 356 -23.26 -13.39 6.19
CA LEU A 356 -24.34 -12.61 6.81
C LEU A 356 -25.70 -12.89 6.13
N SER A 357 -25.76 -12.82 4.80
CA SER A 357 -26.96 -13.12 4.01
C SER A 357 -27.43 -14.56 4.22
N ALA A 358 -26.50 -15.52 4.23
CA ALA A 358 -26.78 -16.94 4.41
C ALA A 358 -27.37 -17.27 5.79
N VAL A 359 -27.03 -16.51 6.84
CA VAL A 359 -27.62 -16.67 8.18
C VAL A 359 -29.09 -16.26 8.23
N GLU A 360 -29.52 -15.33 7.38
CA GLU A 360 -30.90 -14.85 7.31
C GLU A 360 -31.80 -15.71 6.41
N LYS A 361 -31.20 -16.53 5.54
CA LYS A 361 -31.89 -17.29 4.50
C LYS A 361 -32.13 -18.76 4.86
N ASP A 362 -33.06 -19.37 4.13
CA ASP A 362 -33.32 -20.80 4.23
C ASP A 362 -32.13 -21.63 3.72
N SER A 363 -31.93 -22.81 4.33
CA SER A 363 -30.74 -23.66 4.13
C SER A 363 -30.37 -23.97 2.67
N ILE A 364 -31.34 -24.05 1.76
CA ILE A 364 -31.09 -24.36 0.34
C ILE A 364 -30.62 -23.09 -0.39
N GLU A 365 -31.27 -21.95 -0.17
CA GLU A 365 -30.90 -20.67 -0.78
C GLU A 365 -29.54 -20.20 -0.27
N ALA A 366 -29.28 -20.33 1.04
CA ALA A 366 -27.99 -20.04 1.65
C ALA A 366 -26.85 -20.86 1.00
N LEU A 367 -27.08 -22.15 0.73
CA LEU A 367 -26.08 -23.02 0.09
C LEU A 367 -25.82 -22.64 -1.37
N GLU A 368 -26.83 -22.19 -2.11
CA GLU A 368 -26.66 -21.72 -3.49
C GLU A 368 -25.86 -20.41 -3.55
N GLU A 369 -26.14 -19.48 -2.64
CA GLU A 369 -25.43 -18.20 -2.55
C GLU A 369 -23.97 -18.37 -2.10
N LEU A 370 -23.71 -19.23 -1.11
CA LEU A 370 -22.34 -19.59 -0.69
C LEU A 370 -21.56 -20.26 -1.83
N LYS A 371 -22.18 -21.11 -2.64
CA LYS A 371 -21.54 -21.71 -3.83
C LYS A 371 -21.27 -20.69 -4.93
N ALA A 372 -22.21 -19.76 -5.16
CA ALA A 372 -22.04 -18.72 -6.17
C ALA A 372 -20.86 -17.80 -5.82
N THR A 373 -20.74 -17.43 -4.56
CA THR A 373 -19.68 -16.55 -4.06
C THR A 373 -18.33 -17.25 -3.99
N ASP A 374 -18.27 -18.51 -3.56
CA ASP A 374 -17.06 -19.34 -3.64
C ASP A 374 -16.55 -19.48 -5.08
N LYS A 375 -17.46 -19.60 -6.05
CA LYS A 375 -17.10 -19.62 -7.48
C LYS A 375 -16.51 -18.28 -7.95
N LEU A 376 -17.05 -17.15 -7.49
CA LEU A 376 -16.52 -15.81 -7.82
C LEU A 376 -15.14 -15.59 -7.21
N ILE A 377 -14.95 -15.96 -5.94
CA ILE A 377 -13.66 -15.86 -5.24
C ILE A 377 -12.63 -16.77 -5.92
N SER A 378 -13.00 -18.03 -6.20
CA SER A 378 -12.13 -18.98 -6.89
C SER A 378 -11.75 -18.51 -8.29
N GLY A 379 -12.69 -17.94 -9.06
CA GLY A 379 -12.40 -17.35 -10.37
C GLY A 379 -11.42 -16.19 -10.29
N SER A 380 -11.62 -15.27 -9.35
CA SER A 380 -10.70 -14.14 -9.12
C SER A 380 -9.29 -14.60 -8.73
N LEU A 381 -9.16 -15.63 -7.88
CA LEU A 381 -7.87 -16.22 -7.51
C LEU A 381 -7.20 -16.94 -8.69
N GLN A 382 -7.98 -17.59 -9.55
CA GLN A 382 -7.46 -18.22 -10.77
C GLN A 382 -6.89 -17.18 -11.73
N GLU A 383 -7.57 -16.06 -11.94
CA GLU A 383 -7.08 -14.96 -12.76
C GLU A 383 -5.76 -14.38 -12.24
N GLU A 384 -5.63 -14.20 -10.92
CA GLU A 384 -4.36 -13.76 -10.32
C GLU A 384 -3.24 -14.79 -10.47
N LEU A 385 -3.54 -16.09 -10.32
CA LEU A 385 -2.57 -17.15 -10.56
C LEU A 385 -2.11 -17.20 -12.02
N GLU A 386 -3.02 -16.97 -12.97
CA GLU A 386 -2.69 -16.89 -14.39
C GLU A 386 -1.82 -15.67 -14.69
N ALA A 387 -2.17 -14.49 -14.16
CA ALA A 387 -1.37 -13.28 -14.27
C ALA A 387 0.05 -13.49 -13.72
N LEU A 388 0.19 -14.02 -12.50
CA LEU A 388 1.49 -14.32 -11.89
C LEU A 388 2.31 -15.34 -12.70
N ARG A 389 1.66 -16.33 -13.32
CA ARG A 389 2.34 -17.27 -14.22
C ARG A 389 2.85 -16.59 -15.48
N THR A 390 2.08 -15.66 -16.05
CA THR A 390 2.53 -14.88 -17.21
C THR A 390 3.71 -13.97 -16.86
N ASP A 391 3.67 -13.32 -15.69
CA ASP A 391 4.77 -12.49 -15.20
C ASP A 391 6.03 -13.31 -14.96
N HIS A 392 5.91 -14.47 -14.31
CA HIS A 392 7.04 -15.39 -14.13
C HIS A 392 7.61 -15.83 -15.48
N LYS A 393 6.77 -16.15 -16.46
CA LYS A 393 7.23 -16.51 -17.81
C LYS A 393 8.01 -15.37 -18.45
N ASN A 394 7.50 -14.14 -18.38
CA ASN A 394 8.18 -12.95 -18.91
C ASN A 394 9.53 -12.70 -18.20
N ALA A 395 9.56 -12.80 -16.86
CA ALA A 395 10.80 -12.67 -16.10
C ALA A 395 11.82 -13.76 -16.49
N THR A 396 11.38 -15.00 -16.74
CA THR A 396 12.28 -16.06 -17.21
C THR A 396 12.83 -15.78 -18.62
N THR A 397 12.03 -15.21 -19.53
CA THR A 397 12.53 -14.83 -20.85
C THR A 397 13.52 -13.68 -20.76
N ASP A 398 13.26 -12.69 -19.91
CA ASP A 398 14.16 -11.53 -19.72
C ASP A 398 15.50 -11.97 -19.11
N VAL A 399 15.49 -12.88 -18.14
CA VAL A 399 16.72 -13.47 -17.58
C VAL A 399 17.49 -14.26 -18.64
N GLN A 400 16.81 -15.04 -19.49
CA GLN A 400 17.46 -15.76 -20.58
C GLN A 400 18.07 -14.82 -21.62
N GLU A 401 17.39 -13.72 -21.94
CA GLU A 401 17.89 -12.69 -22.84
C GLU A 401 19.10 -11.95 -22.24
N ALA A 402 19.04 -11.60 -20.95
CA ALA A 402 20.16 -11.01 -20.22
C ALA A 402 21.38 -11.96 -20.17
N GLN A 403 21.16 -13.26 -19.95
CA GLN A 403 22.21 -14.27 -20.01
C GLN A 403 22.83 -14.37 -21.41
N LYS A 404 22.00 -14.41 -22.47
CA LYS A 404 22.48 -14.40 -23.86
C LYS A 404 23.30 -13.14 -24.15
N ALA A 405 22.82 -11.97 -23.76
CA ALA A 405 23.55 -10.70 -23.92
C ALA A 405 24.89 -10.71 -23.19
N LEU A 406 24.93 -11.23 -21.95
CA LEU A 406 26.17 -11.37 -21.19
C LEU A 406 27.15 -12.33 -21.85
N THR A 407 26.69 -13.51 -22.29
CA THR A 407 27.56 -14.47 -22.99
C THR A 407 28.12 -13.89 -24.28
N LYS A 408 27.31 -13.16 -25.05
CA LYS A 408 27.76 -12.44 -26.24
C LYS A 408 28.83 -11.39 -25.90
N ALA A 409 28.60 -10.56 -24.88
CA ALA A 409 29.55 -9.56 -24.44
C ALA A 409 30.88 -10.18 -23.94
N LEU A 410 30.83 -11.35 -23.30
CA LEU A 410 32.02 -12.08 -22.88
C LEU A 410 32.79 -12.66 -24.07
N LEU A 411 32.10 -13.23 -25.06
CA LEU A 411 32.72 -13.73 -26.30
C LEU A 411 33.36 -12.59 -27.10
N GLU A 412 32.67 -11.46 -27.27
CA GLU A 412 33.23 -10.27 -27.92
C GLU A 412 34.45 -9.73 -27.17
N LYS A 413 34.42 -9.73 -25.83
CA LYS A 413 35.59 -9.34 -25.02
C LYS A 413 36.76 -10.30 -25.23
N ASP A 414 36.51 -11.60 -25.36
CA ASP A 414 37.57 -12.60 -25.60
C ASP A 414 38.10 -12.56 -27.04
N GLU A 415 37.27 -12.26 -28.03
CA GLU A 415 37.71 -11.95 -29.40
C GLU A 415 38.61 -10.71 -29.42
N LEU A 416 38.20 -9.62 -28.75
CA LEU A 416 39.02 -8.42 -28.65
C LEU A 416 40.34 -8.66 -27.91
N ARG A 417 40.38 -9.57 -26.93
CA ARG A 417 41.63 -9.99 -26.29
C ARG A 417 42.56 -10.69 -27.27
N LYS A 418 42.04 -11.62 -28.08
CA LYS A 418 42.81 -12.29 -29.14
C LYS A 418 43.30 -11.30 -30.20
N ASP A 419 42.45 -10.36 -30.62
CA ASP A 419 42.85 -9.29 -31.55
C ASP A 419 43.97 -8.41 -30.95
N LEU A 420 43.90 -8.11 -29.64
CA LEU A 420 44.92 -7.32 -28.96
C LEU A 420 46.24 -8.08 -28.78
N ASP A 421 46.18 -9.39 -28.55
CA ASP A 421 47.36 -10.25 -28.43
C ASP A 421 48.01 -10.50 -29.81
N THR A 422 47.22 -10.69 -30.88
CA THR A 422 47.76 -10.76 -32.25
C THR A 422 48.38 -9.43 -32.71
N VAL A 423 47.81 -8.29 -32.31
CA VAL A 423 48.42 -6.97 -32.54
C VAL A 423 49.76 -6.87 -31.80
N LYS A 424 49.84 -7.30 -30.54
CA LYS A 424 51.11 -7.33 -29.78
C LYS A 424 52.15 -8.26 -30.40
N GLU A 425 51.76 -9.43 -30.89
CA GLU A 425 52.67 -10.38 -31.56
C GLU A 425 53.15 -9.86 -32.93
N GLN A 426 52.30 -9.13 -33.67
CA GLN A 426 52.66 -8.48 -34.94
C GLN A 426 53.47 -7.18 -34.74
N GLY A 427 53.55 -6.66 -33.52
CA GLY A 427 54.28 -5.44 -33.16
C GLY A 427 55.81 -5.57 -33.06
N ALA A 428 56.40 -6.71 -33.41
CA ALA A 428 57.85 -6.92 -33.39
C ALA A 428 58.58 -6.52 -34.70
N GLY A 429 57.87 -6.07 -35.75
CA GLY A 429 58.55 -5.62 -36.97
C GLY A 429 57.62 -5.05 -38.04
N GLN A 430 57.82 -3.77 -38.34
CA GLN A 430 57.37 -2.99 -39.51
C GLN A 430 55.89 -2.53 -39.61
N ASP A 431 55.75 -1.32 -40.16
CA ASP A 431 54.54 -0.57 -40.54
C ASP A 431 53.74 0.15 -39.43
N SER A 432 54.36 1.17 -38.83
CA SER A 432 53.72 2.12 -37.89
C SER A 432 52.43 2.78 -38.40
N SER A 433 52.24 2.89 -39.73
CA SER A 433 51.05 3.51 -40.34
C SER A 433 49.82 2.60 -40.30
N LYS A 434 49.97 1.31 -40.65
CA LYS A 434 48.90 0.31 -40.52
C LYS A 434 48.55 0.07 -39.05
N TYR A 435 49.53 0.18 -38.16
CA TYR A 435 49.33 0.07 -36.72
C TYR A 435 48.49 1.23 -36.17
N LEU A 436 48.72 2.46 -36.64
CA LEU A 436 47.91 3.65 -36.31
C LEU A 436 46.49 3.55 -36.85
N GLU A 437 46.33 3.09 -38.10
CA GLU A 437 45.03 2.88 -38.73
C GLU A 437 44.20 1.80 -38.00
N LYS A 438 44.85 0.73 -37.55
CA LYS A 438 44.21 -0.34 -36.78
C LYS A 438 43.88 0.07 -35.34
N ILE A 439 44.71 0.91 -34.71
CA ILE A 439 44.38 1.56 -33.42
C ILE A 439 43.18 2.49 -33.58
N GLN A 440 43.09 3.22 -34.70
CA GLN A 440 41.97 4.11 -34.98
C GLN A 440 40.67 3.32 -35.20
N GLN A 441 40.71 2.23 -35.99
CA GLN A 441 39.58 1.31 -36.14
C GLN A 441 39.14 0.67 -34.82
N LEU A 442 40.08 0.33 -33.92
CA LEU A 442 39.77 -0.17 -32.59
C LEU A 442 39.11 0.90 -31.71
N ARG A 443 39.53 2.17 -31.82
CA ARG A 443 38.88 3.31 -31.15
C ARG A 443 37.49 3.57 -31.68
N ASP A 444 37.30 3.49 -33.00
CA ASP A 444 36.00 3.69 -33.63
C ASP A 444 35.03 2.54 -33.27
N ARG A 445 35.49 1.28 -33.25
CA ARG A 445 34.70 0.13 -32.74
C ARG A 445 34.39 0.25 -31.25
N LEU A 446 35.30 0.79 -30.43
CA LEU A 446 35.04 1.07 -29.00
C LEU A 446 34.02 2.19 -28.81
N LYS A 447 34.02 3.20 -29.70
CA LYS A 447 33.08 4.31 -29.69
C LYS A 447 31.69 3.84 -30.14
N GLU A 448 31.63 3.04 -31.20
CA GLU A 448 30.42 2.38 -31.67
C GLU A 448 29.86 1.43 -30.59
N ARG A 449 30.72 0.74 -29.83
CA ARG A 449 30.31 -0.02 -28.64
C ARG A 449 29.75 0.86 -27.53
N ASN A 450 30.26 2.08 -27.28
CA ASN A 450 29.67 2.98 -26.28
C ASN A 450 28.35 3.62 -26.75
N GLU A 451 28.10 3.65 -28.06
CA GLU A 451 26.84 4.11 -28.64
C GLU A 451 25.80 2.96 -28.71
N VAL A 452 26.23 1.73 -29.02
CA VAL A 452 25.40 0.50 -28.99
C VAL A 452 25.19 -0.02 -27.56
N SER A 453 26.15 0.25 -26.67
CA SER A 453 26.07 0.10 -25.21
C SER A 453 25.93 1.47 -24.54
N GLY A 454 25.11 2.35 -25.11
CA GLY A 454 24.38 3.34 -24.31
C GLY A 454 23.66 2.62 -23.16
N PRO A 455 23.32 3.31 -22.06
CA PRO A 455 22.94 2.66 -20.81
C PRO A 455 21.93 1.57 -21.12
N LEU A 456 22.07 0.42 -20.47
CA LEU A 456 20.99 -0.55 -20.36
C LEU A 456 19.78 0.21 -19.77
N SER A 457 19.06 0.93 -20.63
CA SER A 457 17.64 1.11 -20.57
C SER A 457 17.12 -0.28 -20.83
N VAL A 458 17.24 -1.09 -19.77
CA VAL A 458 16.21 -2.04 -19.41
C VAL A 458 14.94 -1.23 -19.63
N ARG A 459 14.27 -1.50 -20.73
CA ARG A 459 12.90 -1.09 -20.95
C ARG A 459 12.18 -1.71 -19.76
N SER A 460 12.07 -0.91 -18.70
CA SER A 460 11.69 -1.32 -17.37
C SER A 460 10.21 -1.66 -17.42
N ARG A 461 9.93 -2.88 -17.84
CA ARG A 461 8.71 -3.56 -17.43
C ARG A 461 9.08 -4.33 -16.17
N TYR A 462 8.64 -3.75 -15.06
CA TYR A 462 8.32 -4.43 -13.81
C TYR A 462 9.30 -5.53 -13.42
N THR A 463 10.44 -5.13 -12.87
CA THR A 463 11.28 -6.05 -12.10
C THR A 463 10.78 -6.04 -10.66
N ARG A 464 10.00 -7.07 -10.32
CA ARG A 464 9.72 -7.47 -8.94
C ARG A 464 10.88 -8.36 -8.49
N ASP A 465 11.97 -7.75 -8.04
CA ASP A 465 13.05 -8.46 -7.36
C ASP A 465 13.13 -8.00 -5.90
N HIS A 466 12.41 -8.71 -5.04
CA HIS A 466 12.85 -8.91 -3.66
C HIS A 466 12.78 -10.40 -3.30
N ILE A 467 13.98 -10.94 -3.05
CA ILE A 467 14.23 -12.03 -2.14
C ILE A 467 13.46 -11.73 -0.84
N VAL A 468 12.44 -12.54 -0.57
CA VAL A 468 11.68 -12.49 0.69
C VAL A 468 12.53 -13.16 1.77
N ILE A 469 13.16 -12.34 2.61
CA ILE A 469 13.45 -12.71 4.00
C ILE A 469 12.32 -12.09 4.81
N TYR A 470 11.53 -12.94 5.48
CA TYR A 470 10.42 -12.55 6.34
C TYR A 470 10.84 -11.48 7.37
N PRO A 471 10.06 -10.39 7.57
CA PRO A 471 10.19 -9.58 8.76
C PRO A 471 9.39 -10.23 9.89
N ASP A 472 10.13 -10.70 10.90
CA ASP A 472 9.58 -10.94 12.22
C ASP A 472 9.33 -9.59 12.88
N ASN A 473 8.13 -9.41 13.41
CA ASN A 473 7.72 -8.21 14.13
C ASN A 473 8.53 -8.09 15.42
N ASN A 474 9.55 -7.22 15.45
CA ASN A 474 9.90 -6.52 16.68
C ASN A 474 10.86 -5.34 16.51
N THR A 475 10.36 -4.19 16.96
CA THR A 475 11.06 -3.11 17.70
C THR A 475 11.94 -2.09 16.96
N ARG A 476 11.59 -0.82 17.21
CA ARG A 476 12.44 0.36 17.49
C ARG A 476 13.63 0.68 16.58
N LEU A 477 13.59 1.94 16.14
CA LEU A 477 14.70 2.79 15.68
C LEU A 477 15.99 2.71 16.53
N PRO A 478 17.17 2.85 15.89
CA PRO A 478 18.37 3.49 16.45
C PRO A 478 18.82 4.68 15.55
N GLY A 479 19.48 5.76 15.95
CA GLY A 479 20.13 6.31 17.15
C GLY A 479 20.83 7.62 16.68
N GLN A 480 21.56 8.46 17.42
CA GLN A 480 21.96 8.63 18.82
C GLN A 480 22.78 9.97 18.88
N PRO A 481 23.19 10.50 20.05
CA PRO A 481 24.57 10.22 20.47
C PRO A 481 24.81 10.06 21.99
N THR A 482 25.48 8.94 22.32
CA THR A 482 26.66 8.74 23.19
C THR A 482 26.85 9.54 24.50
N ARG A 483 27.06 8.83 25.64
CA ARG A 483 28.28 8.81 26.52
C ARG A 483 28.14 7.85 27.74
N PRO A 484 29.17 7.61 28.61
CA PRO A 484 29.90 6.33 28.67
C PRO A 484 29.82 5.67 30.10
N PRO A 485 30.78 4.88 30.62
CA PRO A 485 30.49 3.52 31.09
C PRO A 485 30.57 3.30 32.62
N ALA A 486 29.90 2.23 33.04
CA ALA A 486 30.16 1.34 34.17
C ALA A 486 30.51 1.92 35.56
N CYS A 487 29.61 1.69 36.54
CA CYS A 487 30.03 1.32 37.88
C CYS A 487 29.02 0.34 38.52
N LYS A 488 29.58 -0.67 39.19
CA LYS A 488 28.93 -1.83 39.80
C LYS A 488 28.20 -1.39 41.08
N GLN A 489 26.95 -1.81 41.27
CA GLN A 489 26.30 -1.78 42.59
C GLN A 489 26.54 -3.12 43.30
N ALA A 490 27.35 -3.07 44.35
CA ALA A 490 27.40 -4.07 45.40
C ALA A 490 26.43 -3.66 46.53
N ARG A 491 25.92 -4.69 47.20
CA ARG A 491 24.87 -4.70 48.23
C ARG A 491 25.18 -3.84 49.47
N SER A 492 24.08 -3.44 50.09
CA SER A 492 23.92 -2.81 51.41
C SER A 492 24.53 -3.61 52.57
N SER A 493 25.01 -2.89 53.60
CA SER A 493 24.92 -3.22 55.05
C SER A 493 25.43 -2.07 55.95
N ILE A 494 24.50 -1.27 56.47
CA ILE A 494 24.24 -0.94 57.91
C ILE A 494 25.43 -0.66 58.88
N LEU A 495 25.53 0.64 59.27
CA LEU A 495 25.82 1.26 60.61
C LEU A 495 27.26 1.15 61.24
N PRO A 496 27.60 1.92 62.32
CA PRO A 496 28.00 3.35 62.28
C PRO A 496 29.24 3.68 63.17
N ALA A 497 29.70 4.94 63.20
CA ALA A 497 30.12 5.75 64.39
C ALA A 497 31.33 6.69 64.20
N ARG A 498 31.03 8.00 64.30
CA ARG A 498 31.70 9.06 65.13
C ARG A 498 33.18 9.47 64.86
N PRO A 499 33.65 10.64 65.38
CA PRO A 499 34.19 11.70 64.52
C PRO A 499 35.54 12.30 65.01
N SER A 500 35.91 13.40 64.34
CA SER A 500 36.68 14.55 64.85
C SER A 500 38.18 14.64 64.54
N ALA A 501 38.52 15.90 64.25
CA ALA A 501 39.81 16.60 64.28
C ALA A 501 40.62 16.60 62.97
N ALA A 502 41.30 17.67 62.57
CA ALA A 502 41.29 19.12 62.82
C ALA A 502 42.54 19.68 62.09
N LEU A 503 42.56 21.00 61.82
CA LEU A 503 43.74 21.83 61.55
C LEU A 503 44.40 21.61 60.16
N VAL A 504 44.89 22.61 59.41
CA VAL A 504 45.20 24.04 59.62
C VAL A 504 45.50 24.61 58.21
N ARG A 505 44.92 25.76 57.80
CA ARG A 505 45.59 27.09 57.60
C ARG A 505 46.82 27.06 56.66
N ASP A 506 47.07 27.97 55.71
CA ASP A 506 46.66 29.37 55.49
C ASP A 506 46.90 29.79 54.01
N SER A 507 46.00 30.61 53.48
CA SER A 507 46.16 31.91 52.80
C SER A 507 47.43 32.29 51.99
N HIS A 508 47.27 32.47 50.65
CA HIS A 508 47.63 33.62 49.75
C HIS A 508 48.98 34.41 49.87
N PRO A 509 49.40 35.26 48.89
CA PRO A 509 49.22 35.30 47.42
C PRO A 509 50.45 35.86 46.59
N LEU A 510 50.25 36.05 45.27
CA LEU A 510 50.83 37.06 44.35
C LEU A 510 52.29 36.98 43.79
N ALA A 511 52.36 37.50 42.54
CA ALA A 511 53.51 37.98 41.74
C ALA A 511 54.14 36.96 40.77
N ARG A 512 53.86 37.06 39.46
CA ARG A 512 54.44 37.96 38.42
C ARG A 512 55.67 37.29 37.75
N GLU A 513 55.43 36.86 36.51
CA GLU A 513 56.34 36.42 35.43
C GLU A 513 57.79 36.93 35.51
N PRO A 514 58.76 36.10 35.06
CA PRO A 514 59.24 36.33 33.69
C PRO A 514 59.56 35.07 32.87
N ALA A 515 59.05 35.07 31.62
CA ALA A 515 59.73 34.75 30.37
C ALA A 515 60.74 33.58 30.36
N PHE A 516 60.32 32.46 29.74
CA PHE A 516 61.25 31.47 29.19
C PHE A 516 60.81 31.01 27.79
N THR A 517 61.83 30.94 26.94
CA THR A 517 61.93 30.64 25.52
C THR A 517 61.09 29.47 24.98
N MET A 518 60.52 29.67 23.79
CA MET A 518 59.93 28.61 22.98
C MET A 518 60.96 27.54 22.62
N THR A 519 60.71 26.29 23.04
CA THR A 519 61.21 25.09 22.37
C THR A 519 60.09 24.06 22.35
N ALA A 520 59.50 23.85 21.17
CA ALA A 520 58.48 22.84 20.94
C ALA A 520 59.13 21.43 20.96
N PRO A 521 58.64 20.47 21.79
CA PRO A 521 59.12 19.11 21.73
C PRO A 521 58.47 18.39 20.54
N LYS A 522 59.30 18.02 19.58
CA LYS A 522 58.97 17.19 18.41
C LYS A 522 58.66 15.77 18.89
N LEU A 523 57.42 15.50 19.29
CA LEU A 523 56.95 14.12 19.54
C LEU A 523 57.01 13.36 18.21
N SER A 524 57.82 12.30 18.19
CA SER A 524 58.26 11.62 16.98
C SER A 524 57.10 10.95 16.23
N LEU A 525 57.01 11.22 14.92
CA LEU A 525 56.15 10.57 13.93
C LEU A 525 56.07 9.04 14.09
N SER A 526 57.15 8.42 14.55
CA SER A 526 57.27 6.99 14.85
C SER A 526 56.24 6.48 15.87
N SER A 527 55.93 7.24 16.91
CA SER A 527 54.97 6.82 17.95
C SER A 527 53.52 6.88 17.44
N GLN A 528 53.21 7.81 16.53
CA GLN A 528 51.90 7.88 15.88
C GLN A 528 51.71 6.75 14.88
N LEU A 529 52.77 6.37 14.14
CA LEU A 529 52.76 5.26 13.19
C LEU A 529 52.53 3.92 13.90
N GLU A 530 53.24 3.69 15.01
CA GLU A 530 53.10 2.47 15.81
C GLU A 530 51.70 2.34 16.45
N LYS A 531 51.05 3.46 16.77
CA LYS A 531 49.65 3.46 17.25
C LYS A 531 48.68 3.13 16.12
N ALA A 532 48.87 3.71 14.93
CA ALA A 532 48.06 3.41 13.75
C ALA A 532 48.21 1.96 13.28
N GLU A 533 49.40 1.37 13.39
CA GLU A 533 49.63 -0.05 13.05
C GLU A 533 48.94 -1.01 14.01
N ARG A 534 48.94 -0.70 15.31
CA ARG A 534 48.18 -1.45 16.33
C ARG A 534 46.67 -1.38 16.04
N ASP A 535 46.16 -0.18 15.74
CA ASP A 535 44.74 0.01 15.43
C ASP A 535 44.33 -0.72 14.15
N ARG A 536 45.21 -0.74 13.12
CA ARG A 536 44.98 -1.51 11.89
C ARG A 536 44.95 -3.02 12.14
N HIS A 537 45.83 -3.53 13.00
CA HIS A 537 45.84 -4.94 13.37
C HIS A 537 44.60 -5.35 14.17
N ASP A 538 44.14 -4.52 15.10
CA ASP A 538 42.90 -4.77 15.85
C ASP A 538 41.66 -4.70 14.97
N LEU A 539 41.61 -3.76 14.01
CA LEU A 539 40.54 -3.70 13.01
C LEU A 539 40.54 -4.94 12.10
N THR A 540 41.71 -5.41 11.68
CA THR A 540 41.83 -6.63 10.86
C THR A 540 41.38 -7.86 11.65
N ARG A 541 41.69 -7.92 12.95
CA ARG A 541 41.25 -9.01 13.84
C ARG A 541 39.74 -9.00 14.07
N LYS A 542 39.14 -7.81 14.22
CA LYS A 542 37.69 -7.62 14.34
C LYS A 542 36.95 -7.92 13.04
N LEU A 543 37.51 -7.52 11.89
CA LEU A 543 36.98 -7.88 10.57
C LEU A 543 37.06 -9.39 10.35
N LYS A 544 38.14 -10.04 10.75
CA LYS A 544 38.28 -11.51 10.68
C LYS A 544 37.25 -12.23 11.56
N ALA A 545 37.06 -11.78 12.80
CA ALA A 545 36.03 -12.30 13.70
C ALA A 545 34.59 -12.05 13.19
N SER A 546 34.36 -10.97 12.43
CA SER A 546 33.08 -10.68 11.80
C SER A 546 32.87 -11.39 10.45
N THR A 547 33.95 -11.76 9.75
CA THR A 547 33.89 -12.53 8.48
C THR A 547 33.82 -14.03 8.72
N ASP A 548 34.33 -14.53 9.84
CA ASP A 548 34.26 -15.95 10.21
C ASP A 548 32.85 -16.41 10.68
N GLY A 549 31.81 -15.58 10.58
CA GLY A 549 30.41 -16.00 10.44
C GLY A 549 29.80 -16.87 11.55
N GLY A 550 30.46 -17.08 12.69
CA GLY A 550 30.05 -18.05 13.71
C GLY A 550 28.66 -17.82 14.29
N ALA A 551 28.23 -16.56 14.41
CA ALA A 551 26.87 -16.23 14.86
C ALA A 551 25.81 -16.54 13.78
N ALA A 552 26.11 -16.27 12.51
CA ALA A 552 25.22 -16.60 11.40
C ALA A 552 25.14 -18.11 11.15
N LEU A 553 26.24 -18.85 11.36
CA LEU A 553 26.27 -20.30 11.25
C LEU A 553 25.50 -20.97 12.40
N ALA A 554 25.65 -20.47 13.64
CA ALA A 554 24.88 -20.92 14.79
C ALA A 554 23.38 -20.66 14.60
N GLN A 555 23.02 -19.47 14.12
CA GLN A 555 21.64 -19.12 13.79
C GLN A 555 21.09 -20.00 12.66
N LYS A 556 21.88 -20.28 11.63
CA LYS A 556 21.51 -21.19 10.54
C LYS A 556 21.27 -22.61 11.06
N THR A 557 22.15 -23.15 11.90
CA THR A 557 21.96 -24.48 12.50
C THR A 557 20.74 -24.56 13.41
N GLN A 558 20.42 -23.47 14.12
CA GLN A 558 19.22 -23.39 14.96
C GLN A 558 17.95 -23.33 14.10
N SER A 559 17.94 -22.52 13.04
CA SER A 559 16.84 -22.45 12.08
C SER A 559 16.63 -23.79 11.35
N ASP A 560 17.70 -24.46 10.93
CA ASP A 560 17.63 -25.77 10.29
C ASP A 560 17.03 -26.84 11.21
N GLN A 561 17.31 -26.76 12.52
CA GLN A 561 16.72 -27.66 13.51
C GLN A 561 15.21 -27.40 13.72
N ILE A 562 14.80 -26.13 13.73
CA ILE A 562 13.39 -25.74 13.83
C ILE A 562 12.63 -26.20 12.58
N ILE A 563 13.18 -26.01 11.38
CA ILE A 563 12.58 -26.46 10.13
C ILE A 563 12.37 -27.98 10.14
N LYS A 564 13.35 -28.76 10.61
CA LYS A 564 13.22 -30.22 10.73
C LYS A 564 12.16 -30.66 11.75
N ASN A 565 11.94 -29.89 12.81
CA ASN A 565 10.86 -30.16 13.76
C ASN A 565 9.50 -29.87 13.14
N LEU A 566 9.34 -28.72 12.50
CA LEU A 566 8.11 -28.33 11.81
C LEU A 566 7.76 -29.30 10.68
N GLN A 567 8.75 -29.81 9.94
CA GLN A 567 8.53 -30.83 8.91
C GLN A 567 8.01 -32.15 9.51
N ARG A 568 8.52 -32.56 10.68
CA ARG A 568 8.03 -33.76 11.39
C ARG A 568 6.61 -33.56 11.92
N GLU A 569 6.32 -32.40 12.50
CA GLU A 569 4.98 -32.05 12.97
C GLU A 569 3.97 -31.99 11.82
N ASN A 570 4.33 -31.37 10.69
CA ASN A 570 3.49 -31.36 9.49
C ASN A 570 3.25 -32.76 8.93
N ALA A 571 4.26 -33.65 8.94
CA ALA A 571 4.07 -35.04 8.53
C ALA A 571 3.12 -35.80 9.46
N LEU A 572 3.21 -35.56 10.77
CA LEU A 572 2.30 -36.14 11.76
C LEU A 572 0.86 -35.62 11.59
N ILE A 573 0.70 -34.30 11.40
CA ILE A 573 -0.61 -33.67 11.17
C ILE A 573 -1.21 -34.18 9.87
N ALA A 574 -0.44 -34.26 8.78
CA ALA A 574 -0.91 -34.81 7.52
C ALA A 574 -1.37 -36.26 7.69
N THR A 575 -0.60 -37.09 8.40
CA THR A 575 -0.98 -38.48 8.67
C THR A 575 -2.26 -38.57 9.52
N ALA A 576 -2.39 -37.74 10.56
CA ALA A 576 -3.59 -37.67 11.39
C ALA A 576 -4.81 -37.17 10.61
N TRP A 577 -4.61 -36.22 9.70
CA TRP A 577 -5.65 -35.72 8.82
C TRP A 577 -6.12 -36.79 7.82
N TYR A 578 -5.20 -37.55 7.24
CA TYR A 578 -5.55 -38.69 6.39
C TYR A 578 -6.30 -39.78 7.18
N ASP A 579 -5.87 -40.11 8.40
CA ASP A 579 -6.60 -41.08 9.25
C ASP A 579 -8.01 -40.58 9.61
N LEU A 580 -8.15 -39.32 10.02
CA LEU A 580 -9.45 -38.72 10.31
C LEU A 580 -10.36 -38.72 9.08
N THR A 581 -9.83 -38.33 7.92
CA THR A 581 -10.58 -38.30 6.66
C THR A 581 -10.99 -39.71 6.23
N SER A 582 -10.10 -40.69 6.38
CA SER A 582 -10.39 -42.10 6.10
C SER A 582 -11.47 -42.65 7.03
N ARG A 583 -11.45 -42.30 8.33
CA ARG A 583 -12.51 -42.65 9.29
C ARG A 583 -13.83 -41.97 9.00
N LEU A 584 -13.82 -40.70 8.57
CA LEU A 584 -15.03 -39.98 8.17
C LEU A 584 -15.65 -40.60 6.92
N GLN A 585 -14.83 -40.96 5.92
CA GLN A 585 -15.29 -41.66 4.73
C GLN A 585 -15.78 -43.07 5.06
N SER A 586 -15.08 -43.84 5.91
CA SER A 586 -15.52 -45.18 6.31
C SER A 586 -16.81 -45.14 7.13
N ASN A 587 -16.96 -44.16 8.03
CA ASN A 587 -18.20 -43.97 8.79
C ASN A 587 -19.34 -43.52 7.87
N HIS A 588 -19.09 -42.67 6.88
CA HIS A 588 -20.09 -42.33 5.88
C HIS A 588 -20.54 -43.56 5.08
N VAL A 589 -19.62 -44.45 4.70
CA VAL A 589 -19.93 -45.73 4.03
C VAL A 589 -20.69 -46.69 4.96
N VAL A 590 -20.36 -46.75 6.25
CA VAL A 590 -21.09 -47.58 7.24
C VAL A 590 -22.49 -47.00 7.53
N LEU A 591 -22.65 -45.68 7.54
CA LEU A 591 -23.94 -45.02 7.72
C LEU A 591 -24.81 -45.14 6.46
N GLN A 592 -24.23 -45.07 5.25
CA GLN A 592 -24.95 -45.37 4.01
C GLN A 592 -25.45 -46.82 3.96
N ARG A 593 -24.68 -47.79 4.48
CA ARG A 593 -25.13 -49.20 4.59
C ARG A 593 -26.17 -49.45 5.68
N ARG A 594 -26.40 -48.49 6.60
CA ARG A 594 -27.47 -48.56 7.62
C ARG A 594 -28.80 -47.95 7.16
N ASN A 595 -28.84 -47.36 5.97
CA ASN A 595 -30.06 -46.80 5.39
C ASN A 595 -30.91 -47.84 4.63
N ASP A 596 -30.43 -49.08 4.50
CA ASP A 596 -31.30 -50.19 4.14
C ASP A 596 -32.16 -50.53 5.36
N VAL A 597 -33.45 -50.19 5.25
CA VAL A 597 -34.52 -50.51 6.20
C VAL A 597 -34.29 -51.89 6.82
N PRO A 598 -34.21 -52.03 8.16
CA PRO A 598 -34.04 -53.35 8.75
C PRO A 598 -35.24 -54.21 8.35
N ARG A 599 -34.98 -55.27 7.57
CA ARG A 599 -35.92 -56.36 7.28
C ARG A 599 -36.17 -57.17 8.55
N SER A 600 -36.63 -56.52 9.62
CA SER A 600 -37.11 -57.21 10.79
C SER A 600 -38.43 -57.89 10.41
N TRP A 601 -38.55 -59.17 10.76
CA TRP A 601 -39.75 -59.96 10.55
C TRP A 601 -41.00 -59.27 11.15
N LEU A 602 -40.82 -58.51 12.22
CA LEU A 602 -41.83 -57.67 12.87
C LEU A 602 -42.42 -56.59 11.94
N ASN A 603 -41.62 -55.96 11.07
CA ASN A 603 -42.14 -54.98 10.10
C ASN A 603 -42.94 -55.66 8.98
N LYS A 604 -42.53 -56.87 8.54
CA LYS A 604 -43.32 -57.68 7.60
C LYS A 604 -44.68 -58.08 8.18
N GLN A 605 -44.71 -58.45 9.46
CA GLN A 605 -45.96 -58.79 10.16
C GLN A 605 -46.90 -57.59 10.27
N ARG A 606 -46.39 -56.38 10.59
CA ARG A 606 -47.21 -55.16 10.65
C ARG A 606 -47.80 -54.78 9.29
N GLN A 607 -47.06 -55.00 8.21
CA GLN A 607 -47.53 -54.73 6.85
C GLN A 607 -48.64 -55.71 6.41
N MET A 608 -48.55 -56.97 6.84
CA MET A 608 -49.60 -57.97 6.60
C MET A 608 -50.87 -57.71 7.41
N VAL A 609 -50.76 -57.13 8.61
CA VAL A 609 -51.91 -56.90 9.50
C VAL A 609 -52.63 -55.57 9.22
N ASN A 610 -51.95 -54.56 8.67
CA ASN A 610 -52.53 -53.22 8.44
C ASN A 610 -52.89 -52.92 6.97
N GLY A 611 -52.80 -53.89 6.07
CA GLY A 611 -53.04 -53.73 4.63
C GLY A 611 -54.45 -54.05 4.17
N THR A 612 -55.48 -53.35 4.66
CA THR A 612 -56.84 -53.40 4.09
C THR A 612 -57.49 -52.03 4.06
N ALA A 613 -57.48 -51.37 2.90
CA ALA A 613 -58.59 -50.61 2.32
C ALA A 613 -58.10 -49.76 1.13
N LYS A 614 -58.33 -50.25 -0.10
CA LYS A 614 -58.54 -49.39 -1.28
C LYS A 614 -59.83 -49.85 -1.95
N PRO A 615 -60.84 -48.98 -2.13
CA PRO A 615 -62.08 -49.33 -2.79
C PRO A 615 -61.91 -49.28 -4.31
N CYS A 616 -62.42 -50.30 -4.99
CA CYS A 616 -62.62 -50.31 -6.43
C CYS A 616 -63.78 -49.36 -6.79
N PHE A 617 -63.55 -48.39 -7.67
CA PHE A 617 -64.62 -47.71 -8.40
C PHE A 617 -64.67 -48.24 -9.83
N PHE A 618 -65.86 -48.69 -10.20
CA PHE A 618 -66.29 -49.19 -11.50
C PHE A 618 -66.29 -48.07 -12.55
N GLN A 619 -65.99 -48.43 -13.80
CA GLN A 619 -66.18 -47.61 -14.99
C GLN A 619 -67.36 -48.19 -15.78
N ALA A 620 -68.38 -47.37 -16.03
CA ALA A 620 -69.37 -47.47 -17.10
C ALA A 620 -69.74 -46.04 -17.50
#